data_AF-A0A087TDY1-F1
#
_entry.id   AF-A0A087TDY1-F1
#
_cell.length_a   1.000
_cell.length_b   1.000
_cell.length_c   1.000
_cell.angle_alpha   90.00
_cell.angle_beta   90.00
_cell.angle_gamma   90.00
#
_symmetry.space_group_name_H-M   'P 1'
#
loop_
_entity.id
_entity.type
_entity.pdbx_description
1 polymer ?
#
loop_
_entity_poly.entity_id
_entity_poly.type
_entity_poly.pdbx_seq_one_letter_code
_entity_poly.pdbx_strand_id
1 'polypeptide(L)'
;MDFNVNEITADAPSNMLSCILGEDRPITVDEACDLRLLLFGNTVDTFGTEWTEQSFHFRRRPLSYGLRQKKPGPCGVLAAVQAHVLYELLFSSTAVTLDSGLLRPKAVERKEALARALTSILWQAGRKKEAVIAVKCNKIVFDSSITSNILRADGMIEYLQLKYFRSRNCILEYFINFISEFMNDDSGSCV
;
A
#
# COMPACT_ATOMS: atom_id res chain seq x y z
N MET A 1 -14.74 1.93 4.81
CA MET A 1 -15.47 1.59 3.56
C MET A 1 -15.41 0.09 3.43
N ASP A 2 -16.54 -0.58 3.24
CA ASP A 2 -16.57 -2.03 3.14
C ASP A 2 -15.80 -2.48 1.91
N PHE A 3 -14.95 -3.50 2.07
CA PHE A 3 -14.36 -4.26 0.98
C PHE A 3 -15.51 -4.84 0.14
N ASN A 4 -15.98 -4.12 -0.86
CA ASN A 4 -17.06 -4.59 -1.70
C ASN A 4 -16.47 -5.46 -2.81
N VAL A 5 -16.16 -6.70 -2.47
CA VAL A 5 -15.73 -7.77 -3.39
C VAL A 5 -16.68 -7.90 -4.59
N ASN A 6 -17.94 -7.45 -4.45
CA ASN A 6 -18.99 -7.57 -5.47
C ASN A 6 -18.74 -6.78 -6.78
N GLU A 7 -17.85 -5.78 -6.79
CA GLU A 7 -17.51 -5.07 -8.04
C GLU A 7 -16.46 -5.80 -8.89
N ILE A 8 -15.72 -6.75 -8.30
CA ILE A 8 -14.73 -7.60 -9.00
C ILE A 8 -15.37 -8.91 -9.49
N THR A 9 -16.52 -9.29 -8.94
CA THR A 9 -17.14 -10.62 -9.11
C THR A 9 -18.00 -10.80 -10.36
N ALA A 10 -18.19 -9.78 -11.19
CA ALA A 10 -19.20 -9.88 -12.25
C ALA A 10 -18.86 -10.91 -13.34
N ASP A 11 -17.57 -11.17 -13.64
CA ASP A 11 -17.18 -12.10 -14.73
C ASP A 11 -15.80 -12.79 -14.56
N ALA A 12 -15.10 -12.63 -13.42
CA ALA A 12 -13.76 -13.23 -13.25
C ALA A 12 -13.85 -14.71 -12.79
N PRO A 13 -13.14 -15.65 -13.44
CA PRO A 13 -13.13 -17.05 -13.00
C PRO A 13 -12.56 -17.17 -11.58
N SER A 14 -13.08 -18.10 -10.78
CA SER A 14 -12.85 -18.20 -9.33
C SER A 14 -11.37 -18.34 -8.93
N ASN A 15 -10.54 -18.94 -9.79
CA ASN A 15 -9.09 -19.05 -9.61
C ASN A 15 -8.33 -17.72 -9.84
N MET A 16 -8.90 -16.81 -10.63
CA MET A 16 -8.37 -15.47 -10.85
C MET A 16 -8.70 -14.56 -9.67
N LEU A 17 -9.92 -14.66 -9.12
CA LEU A 17 -10.34 -13.94 -7.92
C LEU A 17 -9.48 -14.30 -6.70
N SER A 18 -9.22 -15.59 -6.46
CA SER A 18 -8.37 -16.01 -5.33
C SER A 18 -6.92 -15.53 -5.47
N CYS A 19 -6.38 -15.51 -6.70
CA CYS A 19 -5.08 -14.90 -6.98
C CYS A 19 -5.08 -13.40 -6.70
N ILE A 20 -6.07 -12.65 -7.19
CA ILE A 20 -6.13 -11.19 -7.06
C ILE A 20 -6.31 -10.77 -5.59
N LEU A 21 -7.13 -11.47 -4.82
CA LEU A 21 -7.42 -11.11 -3.43
C LEU A 21 -6.34 -11.57 -2.44
N GLY A 22 -5.51 -12.53 -2.85
CA GLY A 22 -4.53 -13.20 -2.00
C GLY A 22 -5.17 -14.12 -0.97
N GLU A 23 -4.40 -15.07 -0.45
CA GLU A 23 -4.76 -15.76 0.79
C GLU A 23 -4.73 -14.72 1.92
N ASP A 24 -5.79 -14.60 2.71
CA ASP A 24 -5.83 -13.60 3.77
C ASP A 24 -6.08 -14.17 5.17
N ARG A 25 -5.50 -13.49 6.16
CA ARG A 25 -5.76 -13.74 7.57
C ARG A 25 -5.49 -12.49 8.38
N PRO A 26 -6.05 -12.38 9.59
CA PRO A 26 -5.68 -11.30 10.47
C PRO A 26 -4.23 -11.40 10.94
N ILE A 27 -3.62 -10.26 11.25
CA ILE A 27 -2.32 -10.24 11.93
C ILE A 27 -2.48 -10.88 13.33
N THR A 28 -1.46 -11.61 13.77
CA THR A 28 -1.42 -12.16 15.13
C THR A 28 -0.82 -11.14 16.11
N VAL A 29 -1.05 -11.35 17.42
CA VAL A 29 -0.47 -10.48 18.46
C VAL A 29 1.07 -10.56 18.44
N ASP A 30 1.64 -11.73 18.23
CA ASP A 30 3.09 -11.93 18.16
C ASP A 30 3.69 -11.18 16.96
N GLU A 31 3.09 -11.31 15.76
CA GLU A 31 3.52 -10.55 14.57
C GLU A 31 3.37 -9.04 14.76
N ALA A 32 2.31 -8.61 15.45
CA ALA A 32 2.11 -7.21 15.78
C ALA A 32 3.20 -6.68 16.73
N CYS A 33 3.61 -7.48 17.72
CA CYS A 33 4.72 -7.16 18.61
C CYS A 33 6.05 -7.11 17.84
N ASP A 34 6.33 -8.12 17.01
CA ASP A 34 7.55 -8.16 16.20
C ASP A 34 7.65 -6.98 15.24
N LEU A 35 6.53 -6.61 14.60
CA LEU A 35 6.45 -5.44 13.72
C LEU A 35 6.76 -4.14 14.47
N ARG A 36 6.19 -3.97 15.67
CA ARG A 36 6.49 -2.81 16.53
C ARG A 36 7.95 -2.75 16.95
N LEU A 37 8.49 -3.88 17.40
CA LEU A 37 9.89 -3.98 17.80
C LEU A 37 10.82 -3.65 16.63
N LEU A 38 10.50 -4.10 15.42
CA LEU A 38 11.27 -3.77 14.21
C LEU A 38 11.24 -2.28 13.89
N LEU A 39 10.08 -1.62 14.06
CA LEU A 39 9.89 -0.23 13.67
C LEU A 39 10.37 0.78 14.72
N PHE A 40 10.15 0.49 16.00
CA PHE A 40 10.34 1.44 17.11
C PHE A 40 11.29 0.93 18.20
N GLY A 41 11.70 -0.35 18.16
CA GLY A 41 12.52 -0.97 19.21
C GLY A 41 11.75 -1.31 20.50
N ASN A 42 10.44 -1.07 20.53
CA ASN A 42 9.54 -1.39 21.65
C ASN A 42 8.10 -1.61 21.14
N THR A 43 7.20 -2.09 22.00
CA THR A 43 5.81 -2.42 21.65
C THR A 43 4.80 -1.32 22.01
N VAL A 44 5.26 -0.18 22.52
CA VAL A 44 4.40 0.91 23.02
C VAL A 44 4.38 2.15 22.14
N ASP A 45 5.43 2.39 21.35
CA ASP A 45 5.52 3.52 20.45
C ASP A 45 4.72 3.27 19.17
N THR A 46 4.17 4.36 18.63
CA THR A 46 3.24 4.32 17.51
C THR A 46 3.58 5.37 16.47
N PHE A 47 3.09 5.17 15.25
CA PHE A 47 3.18 6.19 14.21
C PHE A 47 2.42 7.46 14.63
N GLY A 48 3.04 8.62 14.41
CA GLY A 48 2.40 9.91 14.58
C GLY A 48 1.46 10.27 13.42
N THR A 49 0.73 11.38 13.57
CA THR A 49 -0.22 11.88 12.56
C THR A 49 0.43 12.15 11.20
N GLU A 50 1.71 12.47 11.18
CA GLU A 50 2.49 12.66 9.97
C GLU A 50 2.58 11.41 9.09
N TRP A 51 2.40 10.24 9.67
CA TRP A 51 2.36 8.95 8.98
C TRP A 51 0.92 8.49 8.76
N THR A 52 0.08 8.53 9.80
CA THR A 52 -1.29 8.00 9.74
C THR A 52 -2.23 8.85 8.88
N GLU A 53 -1.88 10.11 8.59
CA GLU A 53 -2.63 10.97 7.65
C GLU A 53 -1.98 11.05 6.25
N GLN A 54 -0.87 10.34 6.03
CA GLN A 54 -0.15 10.33 4.76
C GLN A 54 -0.59 9.15 3.87
N SER A 55 -0.80 9.44 2.59
CA SER A 55 -1.12 8.47 1.55
C SER A 55 -0.33 8.74 0.27
N PHE A 56 -0.41 7.87 -0.72
CA PHE A 56 0.28 8.04 -2.00
C PHE A 56 -0.49 8.98 -2.96
N HIS A 57 -0.84 10.17 -2.47
CA HIS A 57 -1.56 11.15 -3.27
C HIS A 57 -0.62 11.97 -4.17
N PHE A 58 -0.97 12.08 -5.45
CA PHE A 58 -0.23 12.90 -6.40
C PHE A 58 -0.50 14.39 -6.22
N ARG A 59 0.51 15.22 -6.48
CA ARG A 59 0.36 16.68 -6.53
C ARG A 59 -0.59 17.08 -7.67
N ARG A 60 -1.18 18.27 -7.53
CA ARG A 60 -1.82 18.96 -8.65
C ARG A 60 -0.74 19.54 -9.59
N ARG A 61 -1.16 20.05 -10.74
CA ARG A 61 -0.27 20.71 -11.72
C ARG A 61 0.63 21.77 -11.03
N PRO A 62 1.85 22.01 -11.54
CA PRO A 62 2.41 21.52 -12.81
C PRO A 62 3.08 20.13 -12.74
N LEU A 63 3.48 19.65 -11.56
CA LEU A 63 4.19 18.38 -11.37
C LEU A 63 3.25 17.27 -10.92
N SER A 64 2.25 16.95 -11.74
CA SER A 64 1.19 16.01 -11.35
C SER A 64 1.66 14.57 -11.17
N TYR A 65 2.88 14.23 -11.57
CA TYR A 65 3.51 12.93 -11.36
C TYR A 65 4.29 12.83 -10.04
N GLY A 66 4.42 13.93 -9.28
CA GLY A 66 5.08 13.94 -7.98
C GLY A 66 4.11 13.57 -6.87
N LEU A 67 4.51 12.69 -5.95
CA LEU A 67 3.82 12.41 -4.71
C LEU A 67 3.90 13.61 -3.77
N ARG A 68 2.80 13.91 -3.10
CA ARG A 68 2.69 15.02 -2.16
C ARG A 68 3.00 14.53 -0.74
N GLN A 69 4.03 15.08 -0.13
CA GLN A 69 4.25 14.97 1.31
C GLN A 69 3.43 16.03 2.06
N LYS A 70 2.67 15.63 3.08
CA LYS A 70 1.87 16.53 3.93
C LYS A 70 2.68 17.11 5.09
N LYS A 71 3.42 16.24 5.81
CA LYS A 71 4.20 16.56 7.02
C LYS A 71 5.60 15.91 6.93
N PRO A 72 6.61 16.41 7.66
CA PRO A 72 7.90 15.71 7.83
C PRO A 72 7.71 14.30 8.40
N GLY A 73 8.60 13.34 8.11
CA GLY A 73 8.47 11.95 8.58
C GLY A 73 8.48 10.94 7.42
N PRO A 74 7.39 10.81 6.64
CA PRO A 74 7.27 9.81 5.57
C PRO A 74 8.11 10.08 4.31
N CYS A 75 8.96 11.11 4.31
CA CYS A 75 9.73 11.51 3.12
C CYS A 75 10.60 10.38 2.54
N GLY A 76 11.19 9.54 3.40
CA GLY A 76 12.00 8.41 2.96
C GLY A 76 11.21 7.41 2.13
N VAL A 77 10.05 6.98 2.63
CA VAL A 77 9.13 6.07 1.93
C VAL A 77 8.60 6.71 0.65
N LEU A 78 8.16 7.97 0.72
CA LEU A 78 7.65 8.70 -0.43
C LEU A 78 8.70 8.87 -1.53
N ALA A 79 9.95 9.17 -1.18
CA ALA A 79 11.03 9.31 -2.14
C ALA A 79 11.36 7.98 -2.84
N ALA A 80 11.40 6.88 -2.09
CA ALA A 80 11.62 5.56 -2.65
C ALA A 80 10.51 5.17 -3.65
N VAL A 81 9.24 5.34 -3.25
CA VAL A 81 8.11 5.07 -4.14
C VAL A 81 8.11 6.02 -5.35
N GLN A 82 8.42 7.31 -5.14
CA GLN A 82 8.51 8.29 -6.23
C GLN A 82 9.55 7.89 -7.29
N ALA A 83 10.70 7.35 -6.87
CA ALA A 83 11.73 6.90 -7.81
C ALA A 83 11.22 5.76 -8.71
N HIS A 84 10.50 4.79 -8.13
CA HIS A 84 9.86 3.72 -8.89
C HIS A 84 8.74 4.23 -9.80
N VAL A 85 7.93 5.19 -9.35
CA VAL A 85 6.90 5.82 -10.19
C VAL A 85 7.52 6.51 -11.40
N LEU A 86 8.61 7.26 -11.21
CA LEU A 86 9.32 7.90 -12.33
C LEU A 86 9.92 6.86 -13.28
N TYR A 87 10.45 5.77 -12.75
CA TYR A 87 10.94 4.67 -13.58
C TYR A 87 9.84 4.09 -14.47
N GLU A 88 8.66 3.80 -13.90
CA GLU A 88 7.52 3.27 -14.66
C GLU A 88 7.01 4.26 -15.72
N LEU A 89 7.06 5.57 -15.43
CA LEU A 89 6.61 6.59 -16.37
C LEU A 89 7.60 6.88 -17.50
N LEU A 90 8.91 6.71 -17.27
CA LEU A 90 9.96 7.14 -18.20
C LEU A 90 10.69 6.00 -18.91
N PHE A 91 10.81 4.84 -18.27
CA PHE A 91 11.78 3.81 -18.69
C PHE A 91 11.20 2.40 -18.81
N SER A 92 9.97 2.14 -18.33
CA SER A 92 9.37 0.81 -18.45
C SER A 92 8.69 0.61 -19.81
N SER A 93 8.18 -0.61 -20.05
CA SER A 93 7.42 -0.92 -21.26
C SER A 93 6.10 -0.13 -21.38
N THR A 94 5.67 0.51 -20.30
CA THR A 94 4.48 1.38 -20.24
C THR A 94 4.85 2.85 -20.12
N ALA A 95 6.10 3.21 -20.47
CA ALA A 95 6.55 4.61 -20.44
C ALA A 95 5.63 5.51 -21.27
N VAL A 96 5.36 6.71 -20.74
CA VAL A 96 4.46 7.66 -21.39
C VAL A 96 5.21 8.54 -22.37
N THR A 97 4.53 8.95 -23.44
CA THR A 97 5.08 9.93 -24.38
C THR A 97 5.21 11.29 -23.71
N LEU A 98 6.35 11.96 -23.92
CA LEU A 98 6.59 13.31 -23.45
C LEU A 98 5.83 14.33 -24.31
N ASP A 99 5.12 15.24 -23.67
CA ASP A 99 4.46 16.38 -24.35
C ASP A 99 5.43 17.55 -24.39
N SER A 100 5.95 17.84 -25.58
CA SER A 100 6.93 18.93 -25.80
C SER A 100 8.17 18.78 -24.90
N GLY A 101 8.62 17.53 -24.69
CA GLY A 101 9.74 17.20 -23.81
C GLY A 101 9.41 17.20 -22.31
N LEU A 102 8.15 17.43 -21.93
CA LEU A 102 7.71 17.43 -20.53
C LEU A 102 6.92 16.17 -20.18
N LEU A 103 7.20 15.62 -19.00
CA LEU A 103 6.45 14.50 -18.44
C LEU A 103 5.06 14.96 -17.96
N ARG A 104 4.00 14.60 -18.70
CA ARG A 104 2.61 15.01 -18.41
C ARG A 104 1.63 13.84 -18.40
N PRO A 105 1.80 12.84 -17.51
CA PRO A 105 0.95 11.67 -17.50
C PRO A 105 -0.48 12.01 -17.09
N LYS A 106 -1.44 11.35 -17.73
CA LYS A 106 -2.87 11.34 -17.42
C LYS A 106 -3.11 10.68 -16.05
N ALA A 107 -4.30 10.89 -15.49
CA ALA A 107 -4.65 10.30 -14.19
C ALA A 107 -4.55 8.76 -14.18
N VAL A 108 -4.96 8.11 -15.26
CA VAL A 108 -4.88 6.63 -15.40
C VAL A 108 -3.42 6.17 -15.41
N GLU A 109 -2.56 6.80 -16.21
CA GLU A 109 -1.13 6.48 -16.30
C GLU A 109 -0.42 6.65 -14.95
N ARG A 110 -0.79 7.66 -14.15
CA ARG A 110 -0.25 7.85 -12.80
C ARG A 110 -0.68 6.75 -11.83
N LYS A 111 -1.95 6.36 -11.86
CA LYS A 111 -2.48 5.27 -11.04
C LYS A 111 -1.79 3.95 -11.37
N GLU A 112 -1.66 3.65 -12.66
CA GLU A 112 -0.98 2.45 -13.13
C GLU A 112 0.51 2.45 -12.77
N ALA A 113 1.21 3.57 -12.94
CA ALA A 113 2.61 3.70 -12.54
C ALA A 113 2.80 3.49 -11.03
N LEU A 114 1.90 4.02 -10.20
CA LEU A 114 1.94 3.79 -8.74
C LEU A 114 1.70 2.31 -8.40
N ALA A 115 0.70 1.67 -9.03
CA ALA A 115 0.44 0.25 -8.83
C ALA A 115 1.68 -0.60 -9.17
N ARG A 116 2.28 -0.37 -10.34
CA ARG A 116 3.51 -1.06 -10.77
C ARG A 116 4.71 -0.79 -9.87
N ALA A 117 4.83 0.45 -9.37
CA ALA A 117 5.88 0.84 -8.43
C ALA A 117 5.76 0.04 -7.11
N LEU A 118 4.58 0.04 -6.48
CA LEU A 118 4.34 -0.71 -5.24
C LEU A 118 4.52 -2.22 -5.44
N THR A 119 4.01 -2.77 -6.54
CA THR A 119 4.26 -4.18 -6.92
C THR A 119 5.75 -4.49 -7.00
N SER A 120 6.52 -3.64 -7.67
CA SER A 120 7.94 -3.88 -7.89
C SER A 120 8.74 -3.78 -6.59
N ILE A 121 8.40 -2.85 -5.69
CA ILE A 121 9.03 -2.71 -4.37
C ILE A 121 8.77 -3.96 -3.53
N LEU A 122 7.51 -4.35 -3.38
CA LEU A 122 7.13 -5.48 -2.53
C LEU A 122 7.68 -6.81 -3.07
N TRP A 123 7.59 -7.02 -4.38
CA TRP A 123 8.13 -8.23 -5.01
C TRP A 123 9.64 -8.34 -4.84
N GLN A 124 10.37 -7.22 -4.87
CA GLN A 124 11.80 -7.21 -4.61
C GLN A 124 12.11 -7.49 -3.14
N ALA A 125 11.37 -6.91 -2.20
CA ALA A 125 11.53 -7.15 -0.77
C ALA A 125 11.38 -8.64 -0.41
N GLY A 126 10.38 -9.32 -1.00
CA GLY A 126 10.21 -10.77 -0.86
C GLY A 126 11.05 -11.61 -1.82
N ARG A 127 12.20 -11.09 -2.27
CA ARG A 127 13.22 -11.79 -3.07
C ARG A 127 12.67 -12.45 -4.35
N LYS A 128 11.68 -11.80 -4.98
CA LYS A 128 10.98 -12.26 -6.18
C LYS A 128 10.29 -13.63 -6.01
N LYS A 129 9.81 -13.94 -4.80
CA LYS A 129 9.12 -15.20 -4.49
C LYS A 129 7.72 -14.97 -3.94
N GLU A 130 7.61 -14.03 -3.01
CA GLU A 130 6.35 -13.73 -2.34
C GLU A 130 6.26 -12.26 -1.94
N ALA A 131 5.07 -11.83 -1.50
CA ALA A 131 4.87 -10.56 -0.82
C ALA A 131 3.68 -10.68 0.14
N VAL A 132 3.72 -9.86 1.18
CA VAL A 132 2.59 -9.66 2.09
C VAL A 132 2.15 -8.21 1.98
N ILE A 133 0.86 -7.98 1.79
CA ILE A 133 0.25 -6.66 1.85
C ILE A 133 -0.57 -6.61 3.13
N ALA A 134 -0.21 -5.70 4.03
CA ALA A 134 -1.02 -5.39 5.20
C ALA A 134 -2.04 -4.32 4.82
N VAL A 135 -3.34 -4.62 5.02
CA VAL A 135 -4.42 -3.69 4.76
C VAL A 135 -5.28 -3.49 6.00
N LYS A 136 -5.66 -2.25 6.25
CA LYS A 136 -6.59 -1.92 7.33
C LYS A 136 -8.01 -2.34 6.93
N CYS A 137 -8.67 -3.11 7.76
CA CYS A 137 -10.09 -3.45 7.62
C CYS A 137 -10.97 -2.67 8.61
N ASN A 138 -12.30 -2.78 8.48
CA ASN A 138 -13.25 -2.06 9.36
C ASN A 138 -13.55 -2.81 10.66
N LYS A 139 -12.87 -3.94 10.93
CA LYS A 139 -13.13 -4.79 12.09
C LYS A 139 -11.86 -4.95 12.92
N ILE A 140 -12.03 -4.95 14.24
CA ILE A 140 -10.95 -5.29 15.16
C ILE A 140 -10.65 -6.78 14.98
N VAL A 141 -9.38 -7.12 14.76
CA VAL A 141 -8.91 -8.49 14.49
C VAL A 141 -8.33 -9.20 15.71
N PHE A 142 -7.94 -8.46 16.75
CA PHE A 142 -7.61 -9.00 18.07
C PHE A 142 -7.97 -8.00 19.16
N ASP A 143 -8.34 -8.50 20.34
CA ASP A 143 -8.80 -7.66 21.46
C ASP A 143 -7.61 -6.92 22.11
N SER A 144 -7.58 -5.59 21.94
CA SER A 144 -6.55 -4.74 22.52
C SER A 144 -6.65 -4.58 24.04
N SER A 145 -7.82 -4.85 24.64
CA SER A 145 -7.97 -4.80 26.09
C SER A 145 -7.17 -5.91 26.78
N ILE A 146 -7.12 -7.09 26.18
CA ILE A 146 -6.39 -8.27 26.67
C ILE A 146 -4.88 -8.10 26.46
N THR A 147 -4.48 -7.41 25.40
CA THR A 147 -3.07 -7.22 25.03
C THR A 147 -2.47 -5.91 25.54
N SER A 148 -3.24 -5.09 26.28
CA SER A 148 -2.86 -3.75 26.72
C SER A 148 -1.56 -3.66 27.53
N ASN A 149 -1.19 -4.74 28.25
CA ASN A 149 0.07 -4.81 29.01
C ASN A 149 1.30 -5.13 28.14
N ILE A 150 1.07 -5.52 26.88
CA ILE A 150 2.10 -6.05 25.97
C ILE A 150 2.23 -5.14 24.75
N LEU A 151 1.11 -4.71 24.17
CA LEU A 151 1.03 -3.97 22.92
C LEU A 151 0.11 -2.77 23.11
N ARG A 152 0.63 -1.57 22.83
CA ARG A 152 -0.21 -0.37 22.86
C ARG A 152 -1.14 -0.33 21.65
N ALA A 153 -2.41 -0.08 21.94
CA ALA A 153 -3.41 0.18 20.93
C ALA A 153 -3.14 1.49 20.17
N ASP A 154 -3.24 1.49 18.84
CA ASP A 154 -3.05 2.67 17.99
C ASP A 154 -4.14 2.86 16.93
N GLY A 155 -5.15 1.99 16.89
CA GLY A 155 -6.24 2.06 15.92
C GLY A 155 -5.82 1.72 14.50
N MET A 156 -4.63 1.13 14.32
CA MET A 156 -4.10 0.65 13.06
C MET A 156 -3.82 -0.84 13.14
N ILE A 157 -2.95 -1.26 14.06
CA ILE A 157 -2.42 -2.63 14.11
C ILE A 157 -3.51 -3.66 14.42
N GLU A 158 -4.50 -3.27 15.22
CA GLU A 158 -5.66 -4.08 15.62
C GLU A 158 -6.68 -4.25 14.50
N TYR A 159 -6.48 -3.59 13.37
CA TYR A 159 -7.34 -3.64 12.20
C TYR A 159 -6.63 -4.23 10.98
N LEU A 160 -5.38 -4.69 11.13
CA LEU A 160 -4.60 -5.20 10.01
C LEU A 160 -5.00 -6.61 9.60
N GLN A 161 -5.40 -6.74 8.34
CA GLN A 161 -5.51 -7.99 7.61
C GLN A 161 -4.27 -8.16 6.73
N LEU A 162 -3.63 -9.33 6.78
CA LEU A 162 -2.50 -9.67 5.95
C LEU A 162 -2.96 -10.45 4.72
N LYS A 163 -2.54 -10.00 3.53
CA LYS A 163 -2.81 -10.66 2.24
C LYS A 163 -1.51 -11.20 1.65
N TYR A 164 -1.49 -12.48 1.33
CA TYR A 164 -0.31 -13.21 0.88
C TYR A 164 -0.36 -13.47 -0.61
N PHE A 165 0.74 -13.16 -1.29
CA PHE A 165 0.87 -13.31 -2.72
C PHE A 165 2.16 -14.06 -3.07
N ARG A 166 2.05 -15.07 -3.94
CA ARG A 166 3.21 -15.82 -4.49
C ARG A 166 3.47 -15.53 -5.97
N SER A 167 2.83 -14.47 -6.50
CA SER A 167 2.90 -14.09 -7.90
C SER A 167 2.92 -12.58 -8.04
N ARG A 168 3.93 -12.07 -8.75
CA ARG A 168 4.04 -10.65 -9.09
C ARG A 168 2.82 -10.13 -9.83
N ASN A 169 2.25 -10.94 -10.72
CA ASN A 169 1.10 -10.53 -11.50
C ASN A 169 -0.14 -10.40 -10.61
N CYS A 170 -0.35 -11.30 -9.65
CA CYS A 170 -1.46 -11.18 -8.70
C CYS A 170 -1.34 -9.88 -7.87
N ILE A 171 -0.12 -9.50 -7.45
CA ILE A 171 0.12 -8.24 -6.73
C ILE A 171 -0.18 -7.03 -7.62
N LEU A 172 0.20 -7.08 -8.91
CA LEU A 172 -0.10 -6.01 -9.85
C LEU A 172 -1.61 -5.86 -10.04
N GLU A 173 -2.31 -6.95 -10.31
CA GLU A 173 -3.77 -6.93 -10.46
C GLU A 173 -4.46 -6.42 -9.19
N TYR A 174 -3.99 -6.85 -8.01
CA TYR A 174 -4.46 -6.31 -6.73
C TYR A 174 -4.34 -4.77 -6.71
N PHE A 175 -3.15 -4.22 -6.94
CA PHE A 175 -3.01 -2.77 -6.92
C PHE A 175 -3.82 -2.10 -8.04
N ILE A 176 -3.88 -2.62 -9.26
CA ILE A 176 -4.68 -2.01 -10.34
C ILE A 176 -6.15 -1.83 -9.92
N ASN A 177 -6.71 -2.83 -9.23
CA ASN A 177 -8.10 -2.77 -8.74
C ASN A 177 -8.26 -1.85 -7.52
N PHE A 178 -7.29 -1.83 -6.60
CA PHE A 178 -7.45 -1.18 -5.29
C PHE A 178 -6.59 0.07 -5.07
N ILE A 179 -5.82 0.54 -6.06
CA ILE A 179 -4.84 1.63 -5.88
C ILE A 179 -5.46 2.92 -5.37
N SER A 180 -6.73 3.17 -5.71
CA SER A 180 -7.43 4.38 -5.28
C SER A 180 -7.54 4.45 -3.76
N GLU A 181 -7.64 3.32 -3.05
CA GLU A 181 -7.66 3.26 -1.59
C GLU A 181 -6.35 3.76 -0.98
N PHE A 182 -5.22 3.39 -1.58
CA PHE A 182 -3.88 3.81 -1.18
C PHE A 182 -3.58 5.29 -1.47
N MET A 183 -4.44 5.93 -2.26
CA MET A 183 -4.35 7.33 -2.66
C MET A 183 -5.36 8.23 -1.94
N ASN A 184 -6.33 7.64 -1.22
CA ASN A 184 -7.33 8.39 -0.48
C ASN A 184 -6.66 9.22 0.61
N ASP A 185 -7.16 10.44 0.82
CA ASP A 185 -6.66 11.30 1.87
C ASP A 185 -6.86 10.65 3.24
N ASP A 186 -5.87 10.82 4.11
CA ASP A 186 -5.89 10.45 5.53
C ASP A 186 -6.10 8.94 5.79
N SER A 187 -5.68 8.11 4.83
CA SER A 187 -5.76 6.64 4.91
C SER A 187 -4.59 5.99 5.65
N GLY A 188 -3.51 6.72 5.93
CA GLY A 188 -2.29 6.16 6.53
C GLY A 188 -1.58 5.14 5.65
N SER A 189 -1.82 5.17 4.34
CA SER A 189 -1.32 4.16 3.38
C SER A 189 0.20 4.12 3.20
N CYS A 190 0.93 5.06 3.81
CA CYS A 190 2.40 5.06 3.82
C CYS A 190 3.00 4.36 5.06
N VAL A 191 2.16 3.83 5.94
CA VAL A 191 2.54 3.00 7.09
C VAL A 191 2.53 1.53 6.71
#